data_AF-A0A2V5P7Q2-F1
#
_entry.id   AF-A0A2V5P7Q2-F1
#
_cell.length_a   1.000
_cell.length_b   1.000
_cell.length_c   1.000
_cell.angle_alpha   90.00
_cell.angle_beta   90.00
_cell.angle_gamma   90.00
#
_symmetry.space_group_name_H-M   'P 1'
#
loop_
_entity.id
_entity.type
_entity.pdbx_description
1 polymer ?
#
loop_
_entity_poly.entity_id
_entity_poly.type
_entity_poly.pdbx_seq_one_letter_code
_entity_poly.pdbx_strand_id
1 'polypeptide(L)'
;MFCVSNVSRRSASTSPPEAGRSAFTLIELLVVIAVIAILAALLLPALSRAKDKAWVANCINNQKQLALGFAMYAHDNLDWMLPTLYQGVLQIGGGYWPGPSPSISSAMSRDQAVQA
;
A
#
# COMPACT_ATOMS: atom_id res chain seq x y z
N MET A 1 -1.71 -11.77 -42.61
CA MET A 1 -2.83 -10.79 -42.68
C MET A 1 -2.92 -10.18 -41.29
N PHE A 2 -2.08 -9.23 -40.91
CA PHE A 2 -2.09 -7.83 -41.36
C PHE A 2 -0.67 -7.29 -41.63
N CYS A 3 -0.65 -6.29 -42.51
CA CYS A 3 0.51 -5.68 -43.17
C CYS A 3 1.38 -4.87 -42.19
N VAL A 4 2.69 -5.14 -42.16
CA VAL A 4 3.68 -4.18 -41.67
C VAL A 4 3.91 -3.18 -42.81
N SER A 5 3.18 -2.06 -42.78
CA SER A 5 3.43 -0.94 -43.66
C SER A 5 4.66 -0.17 -43.20
N ASN A 6 5.69 -0.30 -44.02
CA ASN A 6 6.98 0.36 -44.02
C ASN A 6 6.84 1.89 -43.84
N VAL A 7 7.35 2.45 -42.74
CA VAL A 7 7.36 3.89 -42.51
C VAL A 7 8.56 4.51 -43.25
N SER A 8 8.28 5.08 -44.41
CA SER A 8 9.26 5.84 -45.19
C SER A 8 9.55 7.16 -44.47
N ARG A 9 10.73 7.28 -43.84
CA ARG A 9 11.19 8.53 -43.23
C ARG A 9 11.49 9.54 -44.35
N ARG A 10 10.68 10.59 -44.47
CA ARG A 10 11.01 11.77 -45.26
C ARG A 10 12.01 12.62 -44.49
N SER A 11 13.17 12.86 -45.12
CA SER A 11 14.13 13.86 -44.69
C SER A 11 13.54 15.25 -44.93
N ALA A 12 13.23 15.97 -43.84
CA ALA A 12 12.88 17.39 -43.89
C ALA A 12 14.08 18.18 -43.37
N SER A 13 14.80 18.82 -44.29
CA SER A 13 15.73 19.89 -43.98
C SER A 13 14.94 21.15 -43.65
N THR A 14 14.97 21.60 -42.40
CA THR A 14 14.53 22.95 -42.04
C THR A 14 15.40 23.44 -40.88
N SER A 15 15.89 24.67 -41.06
CA SER A 15 16.87 25.45 -40.29
C SER A 15 16.86 25.28 -38.76
N PRO A 16 18.01 25.44 -38.08
CA PRO A 16 18.03 25.46 -36.62
C PRO A 16 17.20 26.65 -36.12
N PRO A 17 16.16 26.46 -35.30
CA PRO A 17 15.61 27.58 -34.56
C PRO A 17 16.72 28.09 -33.64
N GLU A 18 16.94 29.40 -33.63
CA GLU A 18 17.82 30.04 -32.65
C GLU A 18 17.46 29.53 -31.26
N ALA A 19 18.39 28.79 -30.66
CA ALA A 19 18.27 28.33 -29.30
C ALA A 19 18.39 29.54 -28.38
N GLY A 20 17.29 30.26 -28.19
CA GLY A 20 17.11 31.20 -27.09
C GLY A 20 17.39 30.43 -25.81
N ARG A 21 18.58 30.63 -25.25
CA ARG A 21 18.96 30.05 -23.96
C ARG A 21 18.08 30.74 -22.92
N SER A 22 16.92 30.17 -22.66
CA SER A 22 16.13 30.46 -21.47
C SER A 22 17.01 30.09 -20.28
N ALA A 23 17.68 31.09 -19.72
CA ALA A 23 18.40 30.94 -18.47
C ALA A 23 17.35 30.80 -17.38
N PHE A 24 17.15 29.57 -16.88
CA PHE A 24 16.31 29.30 -15.71
C PHE A 24 16.80 30.20 -14.58
N THR A 25 15.93 31.09 -14.11
CA THR A 25 16.32 31.97 -13.02
C THR A 25 16.40 31.13 -11.74
N LEU A 26 17.41 31.36 -10.90
CA LEU A 26 17.54 30.68 -9.60
C LEU A 26 16.26 30.83 -8.76
N ILE A 27 15.54 31.94 -8.93
CA ILE A 27 14.27 32.22 -8.25
C ILE A 27 13.10 31.35 -8.75
N GLU A 28 13.03 31.02 -10.04
CA GLU A 28 12.01 30.09 -10.57
C GLU A 28 12.18 28.69 -10.00
N LEU A 29 13.42 28.21 -9.85
CA LEU A 29 13.67 26.92 -9.22
C LEU A 29 13.35 26.97 -7.71
N LEU A 30 13.72 28.07 -7.05
CA LEU A 30 13.55 28.27 -5.61
C LEU A 30 12.07 28.31 -5.20
N VAL A 31 11.22 29.01 -5.96
CA VAL A 31 9.78 29.10 -5.63
C VAL A 31 9.08 27.76 -5.79
N VAL A 32 9.47 26.96 -6.79
CA VAL A 32 8.87 25.65 -7.05
C VAL A 32 9.17 24.69 -5.90
N ILE A 33 10.43 24.60 -5.47
CA ILE A 33 10.78 23.74 -4.33
C ILE A 33 10.14 24.24 -3.03
N ALA A 34 9.94 25.55 -2.86
CA ALA A 34 9.26 26.12 -1.71
C ALA A 34 7.78 25.68 -1.64
N VAL A 35 7.07 25.73 -2.77
CA VAL A 35 5.67 25.28 -2.83
C VAL A 35 5.57 23.76 -2.63
N ILE A 36 6.46 22.97 -3.26
CA ILE A 36 6.50 21.51 -3.04
C ILE A 36 6.76 21.18 -1.58
N ALA A 37 7.66 21.89 -0.90
CA ALA A 37 7.97 21.67 0.51
C ALA A 37 6.75 21.92 1.42
N ILE A 38 5.98 22.98 1.16
CA ILE A 38 4.74 23.28 1.91
C ILE A 38 3.71 22.17 1.71
N LEU A 39 3.49 21.75 0.45
CA LEU A 39 2.54 20.69 0.13
C LEU A 39 2.97 19.34 0.74
N ALA A 40 4.26 19.00 0.63
CA ALA A 40 4.81 17.76 1.19
C ALA A 40 4.72 17.74 2.72
N ALA A 41 4.95 18.86 3.41
CA ALA A 41 4.83 18.96 4.87
C ALA A 41 3.43 18.60 5.38
N LEU A 42 2.38 18.92 4.61
CA LEU A 42 1.00 18.55 4.94
C LEU A 42 0.68 17.09 4.56
N LEU A 43 1.31 16.57 3.50
CA LEU A 43 1.06 15.22 2.99
C LEU A 43 1.80 14.13 3.78
N LEU A 44 3.00 14.38 4.29
CA LEU A 44 3.80 13.42 5.06
C LEU A 44 3.06 12.81 6.27
N PRO A 45 2.43 13.59 7.17
CA PRO A 45 1.70 13.01 8.31
C PRO A 45 0.45 12.24 7.88
N ALA A 46 -0.22 12.67 6.80
CA ALA A 46 -1.39 11.97 6.27
C ALA A 46 -1.00 10.63 5.62
N LEU A 47 0.09 10.60 4.85
CA LEU A 47 0.61 9.42 4.17
C LEU A 47 1.13 8.36 5.16
N SER A 48 1.76 8.78 6.27
CA SER A 48 2.18 7.86 7.34
C SER A 48 0.97 7.10 7.91
N ARG A 49 -0.11 7.82 8.26
CA ARG A 49 -1.34 7.20 8.79
C ARG A 49 -2.03 6.30 7.77
N ALA A 50 -2.03 6.68 6.49
CA ALA A 50 -2.59 5.86 5.42
C ALA A 50 -1.82 4.56 5.22
N LYS A 51 -0.48 4.62 5.29
CA LYS A 51 0.39 3.44 5.21
C LYS A 51 0.13 2.47 6.36
N ASP A 52 0.02 2.96 7.59
CA ASP A 52 -0.27 2.12 8.75
C ASP A 52 -1.63 1.41 8.61
N LYS A 53 -2.65 2.14 8.13
CA LYS A 53 -3.96 1.54 7.82
C LYS A 53 -3.89 0.48 6.72
N ALA A 54 -3.05 0.67 5.70
CA ALA A 54 -2.87 -0.32 4.63
C ALA A 54 -2.24 -1.62 5.17
N TRP A 55 -1.26 -1.53 6.08
CA TRP A 55 -0.68 -2.70 6.74
C TRP A 55 -1.72 -3.46 7.57
N VAL A 56 -2.57 -2.72 8.31
CA VAL A 56 -3.67 -3.31 9.07
C VAL A 56 -4.66 -4.03 8.15
N ALA A 57 -5.08 -3.39 7.05
CA ALA A 57 -6.00 -3.99 6.09
C ALA A 57 -5.44 -5.31 5.51
N ASN A 58 -4.15 -5.33 5.18
CA ASN A 58 -3.47 -6.54 4.71
C ASN A 58 -3.44 -7.64 5.77
N CYS A 59 -3.13 -7.29 7.03
CA CYS A 59 -3.13 -8.23 8.14
C CYS A 59 -4.54 -8.82 8.35
N ILE A 60 -5.58 -8.00 8.36
CA ILE A 60 -6.97 -8.44 8.48
C ILE A 60 -7.35 -9.40 7.35
N ASN A 61 -6.96 -9.09 6.11
CA ASN A 61 -7.22 -9.96 4.97
C ASN A 61 -6.55 -11.34 5.12
N ASN A 62 -5.28 -11.38 5.52
CA ASN A 62 -4.58 -12.64 5.77
C ASN A 62 -5.26 -13.46 6.88
N GLN A 63 -5.76 -12.79 7.91
CA GLN A 63 -6.45 -13.45 9.02
C GLN A 63 -7.83 -13.97 8.61
N LYS A 64 -8.56 -13.24 7.76
CA LYS A 64 -9.81 -13.74 7.15
C LYS A 64 -9.55 -15.01 6.33
N GLN A 65 -8.44 -15.08 5.60
CA GLN A 65 -8.04 -16.29 4.86
C GLN A 65 -7.71 -17.46 5.79
N LEU A 66 -6.99 -17.23 6.89
CA LEU A 66 -6.71 -18.27 7.88
C LEU A 66 -7.97 -18.78 8.57
N ALA A 67 -8.86 -17.88 8.98
CA ALA A 67 -10.15 -18.24 9.59
C ALA A 67 -11.00 -19.10 8.65
N LEU A 68 -11.04 -18.75 7.36
CA LEU A 68 -11.72 -19.54 6.35
C LEU A 68 -11.08 -20.93 6.18
N GLY A 69 -9.75 -21.02 6.18
CA GLY A 69 -9.02 -22.30 6.16
C GLY A 69 -9.35 -23.18 7.38
N PHE A 70 -9.42 -22.60 8.57
CA PHE A 70 -9.82 -23.33 9.77
C PHE A 70 -11.27 -23.81 9.73
N ALA A 71 -12.18 -22.99 9.22
CA ALA A 71 -13.58 -23.38 9.04
C ALA A 71 -13.73 -24.54 8.05
N MET A 72 -13.01 -24.49 6.91
CA MET A 72 -12.98 -25.58 5.93
C MET A 72 -12.40 -26.86 6.53
N TYR A 73 -11.30 -26.76 7.27
CA TYR A 73 -10.70 -27.93 7.93
C TYR A 73 -11.66 -28.55 8.95
N ALA A 74 -12.28 -27.75 9.82
CA ALA A 74 -13.21 -28.24 10.84
C ALA A 74 -14.41 -28.95 10.18
N HIS A 75 -14.97 -28.35 9.13
CA HIS A 75 -16.07 -28.93 8.36
C HIS A 75 -15.71 -30.31 7.80
N ASP A 76 -14.49 -30.49 7.29
CA ASP A 76 -14.03 -31.76 6.71
C ASP A 76 -13.60 -32.80 7.79
N ASN A 77 -13.40 -32.39 9.04
CA ASN A 77 -12.86 -33.21 10.13
C ASN A 77 -13.81 -33.31 11.33
N LEU A 78 -15.12 -33.48 11.11
CA LEU A 78 -16.12 -33.70 12.19
C LEU A 78 -16.13 -32.58 13.24
N ASP A 79 -15.98 -31.33 12.80
CA ASP A 79 -15.85 -30.13 13.63
C ASP A 79 -14.64 -30.15 14.59
N TRP A 80 -13.68 -31.05 14.35
CA TRP A 80 -12.45 -31.12 15.13
C TRP A 80 -11.50 -30.01 14.69
N MET A 81 -11.16 -29.12 15.63
CA MET A 81 -10.19 -28.04 15.40
C MET A 81 -8.82 -28.41 15.96
N LEU A 82 -7.75 -27.95 15.29
CA LEU A 82 -6.39 -28.16 15.80
C LEU A 82 -6.20 -27.43 17.14
N PRO A 83 -5.74 -28.12 18.20
CA PRO A 83 -5.38 -27.46 19.45
C PRO A 83 -4.09 -26.66 19.23
N THR A 84 -4.10 -25.41 19.68
CA THR A 84 -2.92 -24.55 19.71
C THR A 84 -2.54 -24.21 21.14
N LEU A 85 -1.25 -24.17 21.43
CA LEU A 85 -0.73 -23.71 22.72
C LEU A 85 -0.30 -22.26 22.58
N TYR A 86 -1.02 -21.35 23.21
CA TYR A 86 -0.66 -19.94 23.27
C TYR A 86 -0.46 -19.53 24.72
N GLN A 87 0.74 -19.04 25.08
CA GLN A 87 1.09 -18.68 26.46
C GLN A 87 0.76 -19.76 27.51
N GLY A 88 0.91 -21.04 27.15
CA GLY A 88 0.63 -22.16 28.06
C GLY A 88 -0.87 -22.49 28.23
N VAL A 89 -1.76 -21.83 27.49
CA VAL A 89 -3.20 -22.12 27.47
C VAL A 89 -3.54 -22.90 26.19
N LEU A 90 -4.31 -23.98 26.35
CA LEU A 90 -4.91 -24.73 25.25
C LEU A 90 -6.04 -23.89 24.62
N GLN A 91 -5.81 -23.42 23.40
CA GLN A 91 -6.80 -22.75 22.57
C GLN A 91 -7.30 -23.73 21.51
N ILE A 92 -8.60 -24.01 21.54
CA ILE A 92 -9.31 -24.81 20.52
C ILE A 92 -9.72 -23.83 19.41
N GLY A 93 -9.31 -24.08 18.17
CA GLY A 93 -9.71 -23.25 17.03
C GLY A 93 -8.63 -22.33 16.46
N GLY A 94 -7.35 -22.71 16.54
CA GLY A 94 -6.25 -22.01 15.87
C GLY A 94 -6.18 -20.53 16.25
N GLY A 95 -5.53 -20.19 17.38
CA GLY A 95 -5.48 -18.82 17.89
C GLY A 95 -5.13 -17.78 16.81
N TYR A 96 -5.90 -16.68 16.76
CA TYR A 96 -5.62 -15.55 15.88
C TYR A 96 -4.23 -15.00 16.21
N TRP A 97 -3.35 -14.82 15.20
CA TRP A 97 -2.05 -14.18 15.42
C TRP A 97 -2.27 -12.79 16.05
N PRO A 98 -1.85 -12.56 17.32
CA PRO A 98 -2.22 -11.38 18.10
C PRO A 98 -1.59 -10.07 17.57
N GLY A 99 -0.84 -10.14 16.47
CA GLY A 99 -0.05 -9.04 15.95
C GLY A 99 1.25 -8.84 16.73
N PRO A 100 2.10 -7.92 16.28
CA PRO A 100 3.25 -7.48 17.07
C PRO A 100 2.79 -6.84 18.39
N SER A 101 3.56 -7.02 19.46
CA SER A 101 3.38 -6.29 20.73
C SER A 101 4.28 -5.04 20.75
N PRO A 102 3.75 -3.83 21.02
CA PRO A 102 2.36 -3.47 21.35
C PRO A 102 1.41 -3.58 20.14
N SER A 103 0.15 -3.95 20.42
CA SER A 103 -0.86 -4.19 19.39
C SER A 103 -1.14 -2.92 18.58
N ILE A 104 -1.33 -3.04 17.27
CA ILE A 104 -1.63 -1.90 16.38
C ILE A 104 -2.92 -1.16 16.83
N SER A 105 -3.81 -1.86 17.55
CA SER A 105 -4.97 -1.30 18.23
C SER A 105 -4.67 -0.31 19.35
N SER A 106 -3.45 -0.27 19.91
CA SER A 106 -3.06 0.81 20.84
C SER A 106 -2.96 2.17 20.14
N ALA A 107 -2.89 2.19 18.81
CA ALA A 107 -2.95 3.40 17.98
C ALA A 107 -4.31 3.58 17.26
N MET A 108 -5.22 2.61 17.32
CA MET A 108 -6.50 2.59 16.59
C MET A 108 -7.66 2.74 17.59
N SER A 109 -8.32 3.90 17.61
CA SER A 109 -9.51 4.14 18.44
C SER A 109 -10.61 3.12 18.11
N ARG A 110 -11.42 2.72 19.11
CA ARG A 110 -12.51 1.72 18.99
C ARG A 110 -13.41 1.94 17.76
N ASP A 111 -13.67 3.18 17.39
CA ASP A 111 -14.53 3.52 16.24
C ASP A 111 -13.93 3.14 14.88
N GLN A 112 -12.60 3.04 14.76
CA GLN A 112 -11.92 2.60 13.55
C GLN A 112 -11.94 1.08 13.39
N ALA A 113 -12.07 0.33 14.49
CA ALA A 113 -12.11 -1.14 14.46
C ALA A 113 -13.45 -1.70 13.95
N VAL A 114 -14.54 -0.92 14.03
CA VAL A 114 -15.87 -1.31 13.54
C VAL A 114 -16.02 -1.09 12.02
N GLN A 115 -15.13 -0.29 11.42
CA GLN A 115 -15.20 0.12 10.01
C GLN A 115 -14.21 -0.64 9.09
N ALA A 116 -13.56 -1.71 9.57
CA ALA A 116 -12.62 -2.57 8.81
C ALA A 116 -13.14 -4.01 8.69
#